data_AF-B0WW75-F1
#
_entry.id   AF-B0WW75-F1
#
_cell.length_a   1.000
_cell.length_b   1.000
_cell.length_c   1.000
_cell.angle_alpha   90.00
_cell.angle_beta   90.00
_cell.angle_gamma   90.00
#
_symmetry.space_group_name_H-M   'P 1'
#
loop_
_entity.id
_entity.type
_entity.pdbx_description
1 polymer ?
#
loop_
_entity_poly.entity_id
_entity_poly.type
_entity_poly.pdbx_seq_one_letter_code
_entity_poly.pdbx_strand_id
1 'polypeptide(L)'
;MSQTIPPAEPIWCLERRDSGHLFWRRESSKVKFRYDVEVLEFTKDPGEDRLLITDSEHREKTDQHRHQMSQMIVVCATCVAAIAVTVVLPWFLIGSP
;
A
#
# COMPACT_ATOMS: atom_id res chain seq x y z
N MET A 1 -57.29 -1.27 39.05
CA MET A 1 -56.38 -0.27 38.45
C MET A 1 -55.21 -1.04 37.85
N SER A 2 -55.17 -1.20 36.54
CA SER A 2 -54.09 -1.92 35.86
C SER A 2 -52.89 -0.98 35.72
N GLN A 3 -51.83 -1.18 36.52
CA GLN A 3 -50.57 -0.46 36.31
C GLN A 3 -49.99 -0.91 34.97
N THR A 4 -49.90 0.02 34.02
CA THR A 4 -49.20 -0.19 32.75
C THR A 4 -47.73 0.09 32.99
N ILE A 5 -46.94 -0.97 33.15
CA ILE A 5 -45.48 -0.86 33.25
C ILE A 5 -44.97 -0.47 31.87
N PRO A 6 -44.22 0.64 31.71
CA PRO A 6 -43.64 0.99 30.43
C PRO A 6 -42.68 -0.13 30.00
N PRO A 7 -42.68 -0.52 28.70
CA PRO A 7 -41.77 -1.55 28.23
C PRO A 7 -40.33 -1.12 28.51
N ALA A 8 -39.54 -2.02 29.10
CA ALA A 8 -38.14 -1.75 29.40
C ALA A 8 -37.41 -1.32 28.13
N GLU A 9 -36.57 -0.29 28.23
CA GLU A 9 -35.76 0.16 27.10
C GLU A 9 -34.90 -1.01 26.61
N PRO A 10 -34.91 -1.27 25.29
CA PRO A 10 -34.16 -2.40 24.76
C PRO A 10 -32.67 -2.17 24.95
N ILE A 11 -32.00 -3.13 25.59
CA ILE A 11 -30.54 -3.13 25.72
C ILE A 11 -29.94 -3.46 24.34
N TRP A 12 -29.07 -2.57 23.87
CA TRP A 12 -28.33 -2.71 22.61
C TRP A 12 -26.87 -3.03 22.91
N CYS A 13 -26.39 -4.13 22.36
CA CYS A 13 -24.99 -4.53 22.43
C CYS A 13 -24.30 -4.25 21.09
N LEU A 14 -23.11 -3.66 21.12
CA LEU A 14 -22.29 -3.48 19.94
C LEU A 14 -21.43 -4.74 19.74
N GLU A 15 -21.71 -5.51 18.70
CA GLU A 15 -20.94 -6.71 18.35
C GLU A 15 -20.06 -6.44 17.11
N ARG A 16 -18.93 -7.14 17.02
CA ARG A 16 -18.00 -7.08 15.88
C ARG A 16 -18.02 -8.43 15.16
N ARG A 17 -18.25 -8.41 13.83
CA ARG A 17 -18.06 -9.62 13.00
C ARG A 17 -16.58 -9.88 12.74
N ASP A 18 -16.25 -11.10 12.33
CA ASP A 18 -14.90 -11.49 11.88
C ASP A 18 -14.39 -10.60 10.72
N SER A 19 -15.32 -10.06 9.91
CA SER A 19 -15.03 -9.07 8.85
C SER A 19 -14.61 -7.68 9.37
N GLY A 20 -14.61 -7.43 10.68
CA GLY A 20 -14.28 -6.15 11.30
C GLY A 20 -15.44 -5.15 11.45
N HIS A 21 -16.57 -5.38 10.78
CA HIS A 21 -17.75 -4.52 10.85
C HIS A 21 -18.45 -4.62 12.22
N LEU A 22 -18.84 -3.45 12.74
CA LEU A 22 -19.63 -3.32 13.97
C LEU A 22 -21.14 -3.33 13.64
N PHE A 23 -21.93 -4.01 14.46
CA PHE A 23 -23.38 -4.02 14.34
C PHE A 23 -24.04 -4.02 15.71
N TRP A 24 -25.17 -3.32 15.82
CA TRP A 24 -25.98 -3.31 17.02
C TRP A 24 -26.91 -4.52 17.04
N ARG A 25 -26.84 -5.31 18.12
CA ARG A 25 -27.71 -6.45 18.37
C ARG A 25 -28.58 -6.17 19.59
N ARG A 26 -29.88 -6.45 19.48
CA ARG A 26 -30.82 -6.42 20.61
C ARG A 26 -30.76 -7.75 21.36
N GLU A 27 -30.68 -7.69 22.69
CA GLU A 27 -30.80 -8.87 23.56
C GLU A 27 -32.28 -9.32 23.62
N SER A 28 -32.79 -9.89 22.53
CA SER A 28 -34.14 -10.47 22.50
C SER A 28 -34.23 -11.59 21.47
N SER A 29 -35.20 -12.50 21.62
CA SER A 29 -35.47 -13.61 20.68
C SER A 29 -35.78 -13.18 19.24
N LYS A 30 -35.99 -11.87 19.00
CA LYS A 30 -36.14 -11.26 17.67
C LYS A 30 -35.00 -10.27 17.42
N VAL A 31 -34.16 -10.55 16.43
CA VAL A 31 -33.03 -9.68 16.07
C VAL A 31 -33.51 -8.66 15.04
N LYS A 32 -33.31 -7.37 15.30
CA LYS A 32 -33.49 -6.29 14.31
C LYS A 32 -32.14 -5.61 14.13
N PHE A 33 -31.55 -5.77 12.95
CA PHE A 33 -30.29 -5.12 12.60
C PHE A 33 -30.58 -3.67 12.21
N ARG A 34 -29.82 -2.73 12.75
CA ARG A 34 -29.80 -1.33 12.30
C ARG A 34 -28.46 -1.11 11.60
N TYR A 35 -28.52 -0.84 10.30
CA TYR A 35 -27.37 -0.45 9.50
C TYR A 35 -27.53 1.05 9.23
N ASP A 36 -26.89 1.88 10.06
CA ASP A 36 -26.78 3.30 9.77
C ASP A 36 -25.59 3.46 8.82
N VAL A 37 -25.87 3.75 7.54
CA VAL A 37 -24.83 4.12 6.57
C VAL A 37 -24.99 5.57 6.16
N GLU A 38 -23.86 6.26 6.16
CA GLU A 38 -23.72 7.57 5.56
C GLU A 38 -23.41 7.40 4.07
N VAL A 39 -24.29 7.87 3.20
CA VAL A 39 -24.06 7.88 1.75
C VAL A 39 -23.43 9.21 1.40
N LEU A 40 -22.13 9.19 1.11
CA LEU A 40 -21.36 10.34 0.64
C LEU A 40 -21.19 10.23 -0.88
N GLU A 41 -21.85 11.13 -1.61
CA GLU A 41 -21.67 11.25 -3.06
C GLU A 41 -20.53 12.23 -3.35
N PHE A 42 -19.54 11.79 -4.14
CA PHE A 42 -18.44 12.64 -4.57
C PHE A 42 -18.58 12.91 -6.07
N THR A 43 -18.53 14.18 -6.45
CA THR A 43 -18.36 14.58 -7.86
C THR A 43 -16.87 14.56 -8.16
N LYS A 44 -16.45 13.76 -9.15
CA LYS A 44 -15.07 13.74 -9.62
C LYS A 44 -14.67 15.11 -10.14
N ASP A 45 -13.56 15.66 -9.66
CA ASP A 45 -13.02 16.92 -10.16
C ASP A 45 -12.49 16.74 -11.61
N PRO A 46 -12.92 17.55 -12.58
CA PRO A 46 -12.46 17.43 -13.97
C PRO A 46 -10.95 17.68 -14.17
N GLY A 47 -10.26 18.27 -13.19
CA GLY A 47 -8.85 18.60 -13.25
C GLY A 47 -7.91 17.48 -12.79
N GLU A 48 -8.41 16.48 -12.06
CA GLU A 48 -7.61 15.35 -11.55
C GLU A 48 -6.97 14.53 -12.68
N ASP A 49 -7.65 14.40 -13.82
CA ASP A 49 -7.15 13.65 -14.98
C ASP A 49 -5.89 14.28 -15.59
N ARG A 50 -5.67 15.59 -15.41
CA ARG A 50 -4.55 16.31 -16.03
C ARG A 50 -3.25 16.19 -15.23
N LEU A 51 -3.36 16.03 -13.91
CA LEU A 51 -2.20 15.90 -13.01
C LEU A 51 -1.57 14.49 -13.11
N LEU A 52 -2.41 13.45 -13.19
CA LEU A 52 -1.93 12.06 -13.25
C LEU A 52 -1.12 11.74 -14.51
N ILE A 53 -1.51 12.32 -15.65
CA ILE A 53 -0.83 12.09 -16.94
C ILE A 53 0.55 12.78 -16.97
N THR A 54 0.69 13.94 -16.31
CA THR A 54 1.92 14.72 -16.39
C THR A 54 3.00 14.18 -15.45
N ASP A 55 2.63 13.74 -14.24
CA ASP A 55 3.59 13.24 -13.24
C ASP A 55 4.10 11.82 -13.56
N SER A 56 3.28 10.98 -14.19
CA SER A 56 3.66 9.61 -14.58
C SER A 56 4.69 9.60 -15.71
N GLU A 57 4.43 10.31 -16.79
CA GLU A 57 5.33 10.45 -17.95
C GLU A 57 6.71 11.03 -17.58
N HIS A 58 6.76 11.95 -16.61
CA HIS A 58 8.00 12.62 -16.23
C HIS A 58 8.86 11.80 -15.26
N ARG A 59 8.25 10.98 -14.38
CA ARG A 59 9.01 10.06 -13.49
C ARG A 59 9.60 8.90 -14.27
N GLU A 60 8.84 8.27 -15.16
CA GLU A 60 9.29 7.08 -15.89
C GLU A 60 10.54 7.34 -16.76
N LYS A 61 10.58 8.45 -17.49
CA LYS A 61 11.74 8.80 -18.34
C LYS A 61 13.02 9.02 -17.53
N THR A 62 12.89 9.63 -16.36
CA THR A 62 14.04 9.99 -15.52
C THR A 62 14.59 8.77 -14.77
N ASP A 63 13.71 7.92 -14.25
CA ASP A 63 14.11 6.72 -13.50
C ASP A 63 14.68 5.64 -14.43
N GLN A 64 14.13 5.47 -15.65
CA GLN A 64 14.65 4.52 -16.62
C GLN A 64 16.05 4.90 -17.12
N HIS A 65 16.32 6.18 -17.36
CA HIS A 65 17.63 6.66 -17.78
C HIS A 65 18.69 6.46 -16.67
N ARG A 66 18.34 6.74 -15.41
CA ARG A 66 19.23 6.52 -14.27
C ARG A 66 19.52 5.04 -14.03
N HIS A 67 18.52 4.18 -14.19
CA HIS A 67 18.70 2.73 -14.07
C HIS A 67 19.63 2.17 -15.15
N GLN A 68 19.46 2.61 -16.40
CA GLN A 68 20.31 2.21 -17.52
C GLN A 68 21.77 2.66 -17.32
N MET A 69 22.01 3.90 -16.87
CA MET A 69 23.35 4.38 -16.58
C MET A 69 24.00 3.63 -15.41
N SER A 70 23.24 3.32 -14.36
CA SER A 70 23.74 2.54 -13.22
C SER A 70 24.16 1.13 -13.62
N GLN A 71 23.36 0.43 -14.44
CA GLN A 71 23.70 -0.89 -14.95
C GLN A 71 24.98 -0.87 -15.80
N MET A 72 25.13 0.12 -16.68
CA MET A 72 26.32 0.26 -17.51
C MET A 72 27.59 0.49 -16.68
N ILE A 73 27.51 1.31 -15.64
CA ILE A 73 28.63 1.56 -14.72
C ILE A 73 29.02 0.27 -13.97
N VAL A 74 28.04 -0.48 -13.49
CA VAL A 74 28.28 -1.75 -12.78
C VAL A 74 29.00 -2.75 -13.69
N VAL A 75 28.52 -2.93 -14.92
CA VAL A 75 29.17 -3.84 -15.89
C VAL A 75 30.61 -3.41 -16.16
N CYS A 76 30.85 -2.13 -16.43
CA CYS A 76 32.20 -1.61 -16.63
C CYS A 76 33.10 -1.86 -15.41
N ALA A 77 32.61 -1.57 -14.20
CA ALA A 77 33.36 -1.79 -12.97
C ALA A 77 33.68 -3.28 -12.76
N THR A 78 32.73 -4.18 -13.04
CA THR A 78 32.94 -5.63 -12.97
C THR A 78 33.99 -6.09 -13.99
N CYS A 79 33.94 -5.60 -15.23
CA CYS A 79 34.93 -5.93 -16.25
C CYS A 79 36.34 -5.47 -15.84
N VAL A 80 36.48 -4.25 -15.33
CA VAL A 80 37.77 -3.73 -14.83
C VAL A 80 38.27 -4.56 -13.66
N ALA A 81 37.40 -4.92 -12.71
CA ALA A 81 37.76 -5.77 -11.59
C ALA A 81 38.20 -7.17 -12.05
N ALA A 82 37.50 -7.76 -13.01
CA ALA A 82 37.86 -9.06 -13.57
C ALA A 82 39.24 -9.03 -14.24
N ILE A 83 39.55 -7.98 -15.01
CA ILE A 83 40.87 -7.79 -15.63
C ILE A 83 41.94 -7.61 -14.54
N ALA A 84 41.68 -6.82 -13.50
CA ALA A 84 42.60 -6.66 -12.39
C ALA A 84 42.90 -8.00 -11.70
N VAL A 85 41.88 -8.82 -11.45
CA VAL A 85 42.04 -10.12 -10.79
C VAL A 85 42.75 -11.14 -11.68
N THR A 86 42.46 -11.15 -12.99
CA THR A 86 42.97 -12.18 -13.90
C THR A 86 44.33 -11.86 -14.50
N VAL A 87 44.67 -10.58 -14.65
CA VAL A 87 45.90 -10.14 -15.32
C VAL A 87 46.83 -9.45 -14.33
N VAL A 88 46.33 -8.48 -13.58
CA VAL A 88 47.17 -7.64 -12.71
C VAL A 88 47.63 -8.42 -11.47
N LEU A 89 46.74 -9.13 -10.78
CA LEU A 89 47.12 -9.89 -9.58
C LEU A 89 48.16 -10.98 -9.89
N PRO A 90 48.01 -11.85 -10.91
CA PRO A 90 49.03 -12.84 -11.22
C PRO A 90 50.35 -12.19 -11.65
N TRP A 91 50.31 -11.08 -12.40
CA TRP A 91 51.50 -10.34 -12.79
C TRP A 91 52.25 -9.78 -11.59
N PHE A 92 51.55 -9.22 -10.60
CA PHE A 92 52.17 -8.76 -9.35
C PHE A 92 52.72 -9.92 -8.50
N LEU A 93 52.04 -11.06 -8.44
CA LEU A 93 52.48 -12.22 -7.65
C LEU A 93 53.67 -12.95 -8.26
N ILE A 94 53.81 -12.96 -9.60
CA ILE A 94 54.93 -13.58 -10.33
C ILE A 94 56.07 -12.60 -10.59
N GLY A 95 55.75 -11.31 -10.73
CA GLY A 95 56.69 -10.25 -11.06
C GLY A 95 57.16 -9.41 -9.86
N SER A 96 56.75 -9.73 -8.63
CA SER A 96 57.36 -9.13 -7.43
C SER A 96 58.75 -9.75 -7.21
N PRO A 97 59.85 -8.97 -7.27
CA PRO A 97 61.19 -9.44 -6.91
C PRO A 97 61.32 -9.73 -5.41
#